data_AF-A0A5P2DA60-F1
#
_entry.id   AF-A0A5P2DA60-F1
#
_cell.length_a   1.000
_cell.length_b   1.000
_cell.length_c   1.000
_cell.angle_alpha   90.00
_cell.angle_beta   90.00
_cell.angle_gamma   90.00
#
_symmetry.space_group_name_H-M   'P 1'
#
loop_
_entity.id
_entity.type
_entity.pdbx_description
1 polymer ?
#
loop_
_entity_poly.entity_id
_entity_poly.type
_entity_poly.pdbx_seq_one_letter_code
_entity_poly.pdbx_strand_id
1 'polypeptide(L)' 'MALEMRDRCERCETVLPQVSPARICSYECTFCVSCSDAMRDTCPNCGGELVVRPRRAPAPAAEQTISHAGQ' A
#
# COMPACT_ATOMS: atom_id res chain seq x y z
N MET A 1 1.67 -21.68 6.77
CA MET A 1 2.20 -20.86 5.67
C MET A 1 2.14 -19.42 6.15
N ALA A 2 3.28 -18.73 6.27
CA ALA A 2 3.34 -17.38 6.84
C ALA A 2 3.01 -16.35 5.75
N LEU A 3 2.14 -15.38 6.04
CA LEU A 3 1.97 -14.21 5.19
C LEU A 3 3.25 -13.36 5.29
N GLU A 4 4.08 -13.40 4.27
CA GLU A 4 5.30 -12.58 4.19
C GLU A 4 4.97 -11.24 3.52
N MET A 5 5.26 -10.17 4.23
CA MET A 5 5.02 -8.80 3.75
C MET A 5 6.10 -8.45 2.72
N ARG A 6 5.70 -8.11 1.49
CA ARG A 6 6.62 -7.67 0.43
C ARG A 6 7.51 -6.52 0.93
N ASP A 7 8.83 -6.74 0.91
CA ASP A 7 9.85 -5.81 1.38
C ASP A 7 10.51 -5.04 0.23
N ARG A 8 10.00 -5.16 -1.01
CA ARG A 8 10.59 -4.51 -2.19
C ARG A 8 9.55 -3.90 -3.09
N CYS A 9 9.95 -2.84 -3.79
CA CYS A 9 9.15 -2.24 -4.86
C CYS A 9 9.14 -3.15 -6.08
N GLU A 10 7.98 -3.48 -6.63
CA GLU A 10 7.89 -4.34 -7.82
C GLU A 10 8.33 -3.67 -9.13
N ARG A 11 8.58 -2.35 -9.13
CA ARG A 11 9.05 -1.61 -10.31
C ARG A 11 10.55 -1.37 -10.33
N CYS A 12 11.13 -1.01 -9.19
CA CYS A 12 12.54 -0.62 -9.10
C CYS A 12 13.35 -1.44 -8.09
N GLU A 13 12.72 -2.45 -7.47
CA GLU A 13 13.35 -3.41 -6.54
C GLU A 13 14.00 -2.78 -5.30
N THR A 14 13.76 -1.49 -5.07
CA THR A 14 14.23 -0.79 -3.86
C THR A 14 13.63 -1.43 -2.63
N VAL A 15 14.41 -1.48 -1.56
CA VAL A 15 14.00 -2.05 -0.28
C VAL A 15 12.97 -1.11 0.36
N LEU A 16 11.84 -1.68 0.77
CA LEU A 16 10.70 -1.05 1.42
C LEU A 16 10.50 -1.62 2.81
N PRO A 17 11.28 -1.16 3.81
CA PRO A 17 11.13 -1.54 5.21
C PRO A 17 9.66 -1.43 5.65
N GLN A 18 9.24 -2.26 6.62
CA GLN A 18 7.86 -2.30 7.10
C GLN A 18 7.35 -0.94 7.63
N VAL A 19 8.25 -0.09 8.10
CA VAL A 19 7.98 1.26 8.61
C VAL A 19 8.06 2.36 7.54
N SER A 20 8.61 2.03 6.37
CA SER A 20 8.82 3.01 5.30
C SER A 20 7.51 3.37 4.59
N PRO A 21 7.40 4.59 4.05
CA PRO A 21 6.30 4.94 3.17
C PRO A 21 6.36 4.10 1.88
N ALA A 22 5.32 3.30 1.68
CA ALA A 22 5.10 2.55 0.45
C ALA A 22 3.62 2.64 0.08
N ARG A 23 3.31 2.25 -1.15
CA ARG A 23 1.96 2.22 -1.70
C ARG A 23 1.60 0.78 -2.05
N ILE A 24 0.34 0.41 -1.83
CA ILE A 24 -0.16 -0.95 -2.06
C ILE A 24 -1.50 -0.89 -2.78
N CYS A 25 -1.78 -1.86 -3.67
CA CYS A 25 -3.10 -2.05 -4.26
C CYS A 25 -3.88 -3.18 -3.57
N SER A 26 -5.15 -3.40 -3.91
CA SER A 26 -5.98 -4.49 -3.36
C SER A 26 -5.49 -5.90 -3.68
N TYR A 27 -4.63 -6.05 -4.69
CA TYR A 27 -3.95 -7.31 -5.04
C TYR A 27 -2.56 -7.41 -4.39
N GLU A 28 -2.32 -6.55 -3.39
CA GLU A 28 -1.12 -6.51 -2.56
C GLU A 28 0.17 -6.12 -3.31
N CYS A 29 0.08 -5.61 -4.54
CA CYS A 29 1.25 -5.13 -5.27
C CYS A 29 1.86 -3.93 -4.55
N THR A 30 3.16 -3.95 -4.29
CA THR A 30 3.83 -2.95 -3.44
C THR A 30 4.82 -2.10 -4.24
N PHE A 31 4.71 -0.78 -4.12
CA PHE A 31 5.56 0.18 -4.81
C PHE A 31 6.07 1.27 -3.87
N CYS A 32 7.26 1.81 -4.15
CA CYS A 32 7.75 2.99 -3.44
C CYS A 32 6.93 4.24 -3.83
N VAL A 33 6.96 5.27 -2.98
CA VAL A 33 6.22 6.52 -3.23
C VAL A 33 6.58 7.13 -4.57
N SER A 34 7.87 7.19 -4.90
CA SER A 34 8.35 7.75 -6.18
C SER A 34 7.83 6.98 -7.39
N CYS A 35 7.76 5.65 -7.31
CA CYS A 35 7.20 4.85 -8.40
C CYS A 35 5.70 5.07 -8.53
N SER A 36 4.97 5.11 -7.41
CA SER A 36 3.52 5.36 -7.40
C SER A 36 3.19 6.72 -8.00
N ASP A 37 3.92 7.77 -7.61
CA ASP A 37 3.78 9.12 -8.13
C ASP A 37 4.00 9.17 -9.65
N ALA A 38 5.07 8.53 -10.13
CA ALA A 38 5.34 8.41 -11.56
C ALA A 38 4.26 7.60 -12.33
N MET A 39 3.47 6.79 -11.62
CA MET A 39 2.36 6.00 -12.17
C MET A 39 1.00 6.63 -11.86
N ARG A 40 0.97 7.85 -11.30
CA ARG A 40 -0.25 8.57 -10.88
C ARG A 40 -1.13 7.72 -9.98
N ASP A 41 -0.51 7.06 -9.02
CA ASP A 41 -1.14 6.15 -8.06
C ASP A 41 -2.00 5.06 -8.73
N THR A 42 -1.63 4.64 -9.94
CA THR A 42 -2.25 3.52 -10.66
C THR A 42 -1.29 2.36 -10.73
N CYS A 43 -1.73 1.17 -10.32
CA CYS A 43 -0.93 -0.04 -10.35
C CYS A 43 -0.75 -0.51 -11.81
N PRO A 44 0.49 -0.68 -12.31
CA PRO A 44 0.72 -1.15 -13.67
C PRO A 44 0.40 -2.64 -13.85
N ASN A 45 0.36 -3.41 -12.76
CA ASN A 45 0.12 -4.86 -12.82
C ASN A 45 -1.37 -5.22 -12.82
N CYS A 46 -2.21 -4.44 -12.12
CA CYS A 46 -3.63 -4.73 -11.99
C CYS A 46 -4.57 -3.60 -12.47
N GLY A 47 -4.05 -2.41 -12.77
CA GLY A 47 -4.86 -1.24 -13.14
C GLY A 47 -5.65 -0.58 -12.00
N GLY A 48 -5.52 -1.09 -10.77
CA GLY A 48 -6.20 -0.55 -9.59
C GLY A 48 -5.46 0.64 -8.95
N GLU A 49 -6.13 1.29 -8.00
CA GLU A 49 -5.57 2.41 -7.23
C GLU A 49 -4.48 1.94 -6.26
N LEU A 50 -3.42 2.74 -6.13
CA LEU A 50 -2.34 2.59 -5.17
C LEU A 50 -2.58 3.49 -3.96
N VAL A 51 -2.94 2.89 -2.84
CA VAL A 51 -3.17 3.60 -1.57
C VAL A 51 -1.96 3.49 -0.65
N VAL A 52 -1.91 4.27 0.43
CA VAL A 52 -0.83 4.14 1.43
C VAL A 52 -0.82 2.72 1.99
N ARG A 53 0.35 2.05 1.95
CA ARG A 53 0.56 0.75 2.61
C ARG A 53 0.28 0.89 4.10
N PRO A 54 -0.69 0.14 4.66
CA PRO A 54 -0.94 0.16 6.10
C PRO A 54 0.34 -0.19 6.85
N ARG A 55 0.76 0.69 7.75
CA ARG A 55 1.90 0.44 8.63
C ARG A 55 1.40 -0.24 9.88
N ARG A 56 2.14 -1.24 10.38
CA ARG A 56 1.95 -1.67 11.76
C ARG A 56 2.35 -0.51 12.66
N ALA A 57 1.39 0.27 13.10
CA ALA A 57 1.56 1.06 14.31
C ALA A 57 1.79 0.08 15.48
N PRO A 58 2.54 0.47 16.53
CA PRO A 58 2.41 -0.17 17.83
C PRO A 58 0.99 0.15 18.38
N ALA A 59 -0.04 -0.53 17.88
CA ALA A 59 -1.45 -0.35 18.22
C ALA A 59 -2.02 1.09 18.03
N PRO A 60 -3.34 1.23 18.11
CA PRO A 60 -4.24 1.46 16.97
C PRO A 60 -4.25 2.93 16.51
N ALA A 61 -4.21 3.15 15.19
CA ALA A 61 -4.61 4.42 14.62
C ALA A 61 -5.50 4.20 13.40
N ALA A 62 -6.67 4.82 13.47
CA ALA A 62 -7.67 5.04 12.43
C ALA A 62 -8.53 3.84 12.02
N GLU A 63 -9.48 3.57 12.91
CA GLU A 63 -10.87 3.25 12.59
C GLU A 63 -11.30 3.85 11.25
N GLN A 64 -11.66 2.97 10.31
CA GLN A 64 -12.34 3.33 9.09
C GLN A 64 -13.77 3.73 9.46
N THR A 65 -13.99 5.00 9.77
CA THR A 65 -15.34 5.57 9.79
C THR A 65 -15.86 5.59 8.35
N ILE A 66 -16.39 4.46 7.90
CA ILE A 66 -17.37 4.44 6.82
C ILE A 66 -18.64 5.02 7.43
N SER A 67 -18.83 6.33 7.29
CA SER A 67 -20.15 6.95 7.44
C SER A 67 -21.08 6.37 6.37
N HIS A 68 -21.74 5.26 6.67
CA HIS A 68 -22.96 4.89 5.96
C HIS A 68 -24.11 5.65 6.61
N ALA A 69 -24.27 6.90 6.18
CA ALA A 69 -25.46 7.68 6.49
C ALA A 69 -26.65 7.07 5.74
N GLY A 70 -27.53 6.41 6.48
CA GLY A 70 -28.97 6.35 6.24
C GLY A 70 -29.47 5.43 5.13
N GLN A 71 -30.14 4.34 5.54
CA GLN A 71 -31.49 3.97 5.12
C GLN A 71 -32.09 2.98 6.12
#